data_AF-A0A1Y6FMN6-F1
#
_entry.id   AF-A0A1Y6FMN6-F1
#
_cell.length_a   1.000
_cell.length_b   1.000
_cell.length_c   1.000
_cell.angle_alpha   90.00
_cell.angle_beta   90.00
_cell.angle_gamma   90.00
#
_symmetry.space_group_name_H-M   'P 1'
#
loop_
_entity.id
_entity.type
_entity.pdbx_description
1 polymer ?
#
loop_
_entity_poly.entity_id
_entity_poly.type
_entity_poly.pdbx_seq_one_letter_code
_entity_poly.pdbx_strand_id
1 'polypeptide(L)'
;MKERIEKILNIVGWVFMVSGILLGLITYGGIDKEPYENAKEAYESIPDNELAQAAYQTALNIYNVQFTYAMSILFGGIVIGLLFIGFARIIELLKEKNERDYKTAQLVSRIDTHLTELKDINHS
;
A
#
# COMPACT_ATOMS: atom_id res chain seq x y z
N MET A 1 15.21 -19.95 5.23
CA MET A 1 15.31 -18.52 4.85
C MET A 1 14.13 -18.06 3.97
N LYS A 2 13.60 -18.89 3.06
CA LYS A 2 12.52 -18.51 2.13
C LYS A 2 11.17 -18.18 2.79
N GLU A 3 10.80 -18.78 3.93
CA GLU A 3 9.57 -18.45 4.73
C GLU A 3 9.59 -17.10 5.46
N ARG A 4 10.73 -16.41 5.46
CA ARG A 4 10.83 -15.10 6.13
C ARG A 4 10.39 -13.95 5.26
N ILE A 5 10.47 -14.07 3.93
CA ILE A 5 10.28 -12.93 3.02
C ILE A 5 8.83 -12.46 3.03
N GLU A 6 7.84 -13.35 2.97
CA GLU A 6 6.41 -12.95 3.02
C GLU A 6 6.07 -12.22 4.33
N LYS A 7 6.56 -12.73 5.46
CA LYS A 7 6.31 -12.11 6.77
C LYS A 7 6.98 -10.74 6.87
N ILE A 8 8.22 -10.62 6.37
CA ILE A 8 8.94 -9.35 6.34
C ILE A 8 8.21 -8.35 5.45
N LEU A 9 7.82 -8.73 4.24
CA LEU A 9 7.10 -7.84 3.31
C LEU A 9 5.76 -7.39 3.90
N ASN A 10 5.03 -8.28 4.57
CA ASN A 10 3.78 -7.92 5.24
C ASN A 10 4.01 -6.89 6.35
N ILE A 11 5.00 -7.13 7.23
CA ILE A 11 5.35 -6.19 8.32
C ILE A 11 5.79 -4.84 7.76
N VAL A 12 6.67 -4.85 6.75
CA VAL A 12 7.15 -3.63 6.10
C VAL A 12 5.99 -2.86 5.47
N GLY A 13 5.04 -3.56 4.83
CA GLY A 13 3.83 -2.94 4.29
C GLY A 13 3.00 -2.24 5.37
N TRP A 14 2.76 -2.90 6.50
CA TRP A 14 2.08 -2.27 7.65
C TRP A 14 2.82 -1.06 8.21
N VAL A 15 4.15 -1.14 8.32
CA VAL A 15 4.97 -0.01 8.77
C VAL A 15 4.83 1.18 7.83
N PHE A 16 4.89 0.98 6.51
CA PHE A 16 4.69 2.05 5.54
C PHE A 16 3.28 2.66 5.59
N MET A 17 2.24 1.84 5.78
CA MET A 17 0.87 2.35 5.96
C MET A 17 0.76 3.23 7.21
N VAL A 18 1.17 2.71 8.36
CA VAL A 18 1.04 3.41 9.65
C VAL A 18 1.87 4.69 9.66
N SER A 19 3.12 4.62 9.19
CA SER A 19 4.00 5.80 9.10
C SER A 19 3.46 6.85 8.14
N GLY A 20 2.93 6.46 6.97
CA GLY A 20 2.32 7.38 6.02
C GLY A 20 1.09 8.08 6.60
N ILE A 21 0.22 7.35 7.29
CA ILE A 21 -0.96 7.93 7.96
C ILE A 21 -0.52 8.91 9.05
N LEU A 22 0.40 8.51 9.93
CA LEU A 22 0.86 9.36 11.03
C LEU A 22 1.57 10.62 10.51
N LEU A 23 2.51 10.47 9.59
CA LEU A 23 3.24 11.60 9.01
C LEU A 23 2.31 12.51 8.22
N GLY A 24 1.40 11.96 7.42
CA GLY A 24 0.41 12.74 6.67
C GLY A 24 -0.49 13.57 7.58
N LEU A 25 -0.96 12.99 8.70
CA LEU A 25 -1.77 13.71 9.70
C LEU A 25 -0.96 14.78 10.44
N ILE A 26 0.29 14.49 10.81
CA ILE A 26 1.18 15.48 11.45
C ILE A 26 1.44 16.66 10.50
N THR A 27 1.77 16.37 9.24
CA THR A 27 1.99 17.41 8.22
C THR A 27 0.72 18.22 7.97
N TYR A 28 -0.45 17.57 7.88
CA TYR A 28 -1.74 18.26 7.73
C TYR A 28 -2.04 19.18 8.92
N GLY A 29 -1.80 18.71 10.15
CA GLY A 29 -1.98 19.51 11.36
C GLY A 29 -1.03 20.70 11.48
N GLY A 30 0.11 20.66 10.78
CA GLY A 30 1.08 21.75 10.72
C GLY A 30 0.82 22.78 9.60
N ILE A 31 -0.23 22.62 8.80
CA ILE A 31 -0.59 23.59 7.76
C ILE A 31 -1.14 24.85 8.41
N ASP A 32 -0.47 25.98 8.19
CA ASP A 32 -0.94 27.28 8.63
C ASP A 32 -2.09 27.76 7.73
N LYS A 33 -3.26 27.95 8.35
CA LYS A 33 -4.50 28.36 7.68
C LYS A 33 -4.75 29.86 7.80
N GLU A 34 -4.07 30.54 8.72
CA GLU A 34 -4.31 31.95 9.03
C GLU A 34 -4.10 32.87 7.82
N PRO A 35 -3.05 32.71 6.99
CA PRO A 35 -2.87 33.54 5.79
C PRO A 35 -3.99 33.36 4.78
N TYR A 36 -4.52 32.15 4.65
CA TYR A 36 -5.63 31.84 3.76
C TYR A 36 -6.94 32.45 4.27
N GLU A 37 -7.24 32.29 5.56
CA GLU A 37 -8.46 32.82 6.18
C GLU A 37 -8.48 34.36 6.15
N ASN A 38 -7.36 35.01 6.51
CA ASN A 38 -7.25 36.47 6.47
C ASN A 38 -7.37 37.03 5.04
N ALA A 39 -6.72 36.38 4.06
CA ALA A 39 -6.83 36.82 2.67
C ALA A 39 -8.23 36.60 2.10
N LYS A 40 -8.92 35.54 2.53
CA LYS A 40 -10.31 35.27 2.18
C LYS A 40 -11.24 36.35 2.74
N GLU A 41 -11.11 36.70 4.02
CA GLU A 41 -11.91 37.75 4.65
C GLU A 41 -11.70 39.11 3.98
N ALA A 42 -10.45 39.45 3.63
CA ALA A 42 -10.14 40.67 2.89
C ALA A 42 -10.78 40.70 1.49
N TYR A 43 -10.75 39.57 0.77
CA TYR A 43 -11.41 39.44 -0.53
C TYR A 43 -12.94 39.53 -0.42
N GLU A 44 -13.54 38.88 0.57
CA GLU A 44 -14.99 38.95 0.80
C GLU A 44 -15.46 40.35 1.19
N SER A 45 -14.61 41.12 1.88
CA SER A 45 -14.89 42.49 2.28
C SER A 45 -14.77 43.50 1.14
N ILE A 46 -13.85 43.27 0.18
CA ILE A 46 -13.59 44.18 -0.95
C ILE A 46 -13.36 43.38 -2.25
N PRO A 47 -14.41 42.74 -2.81
CA PRO A 47 -14.26 41.76 -3.89
C PRO A 47 -13.81 42.34 -5.23
N ASP A 48 -14.11 43.62 -5.49
CA ASP A 48 -13.72 44.32 -6.72
C ASP A 48 -12.29 44.88 -6.68
N ASN A 49 -11.56 44.65 -5.59
CA ASN A 49 -10.17 45.10 -5.45
C ASN A 49 -9.20 44.04 -6.00
N GLU A 50 -8.51 44.39 -7.08
CA GLU A 50 -7.55 43.50 -7.75
C GLU A 50 -6.42 43.01 -6.82
N LEU A 51 -5.97 43.83 -5.87
CA LEU A 51 -4.94 43.42 -4.90
C LEU A 51 -5.48 42.41 -3.90
N ALA A 52 -6.71 42.59 -3.42
CA ALA A 52 -7.37 41.64 -2.52
C ALA A 52 -7.61 40.29 -3.20
N GLN A 53 -8.04 40.32 -4.47
CA GLN A 53 -8.21 39.11 -5.28
C GLN A 53 -6.88 38.38 -5.52
N ALA A 54 -5.81 39.11 -5.87
CA ALA A 54 -4.48 38.54 -6.08
C ALA A 54 -3.88 37.94 -4.80
N ALA A 55 -4.08 38.60 -3.66
CA ALA A 55 -3.64 38.11 -2.35
C ALA A 55 -4.38 36.82 -1.97
N TYR A 56 -5.70 36.78 -2.15
CA TYR A 56 -6.51 35.58 -1.91
C TYR A 56 -6.07 34.41 -2.80
N GLN A 57 -5.89 34.64 -4.10
CA GLN A 57 -5.49 33.58 -5.02
C GLN A 57 -4.10 33.01 -4.68
N THR A 58 -3.17 33.88 -4.28
CA THR A 58 -1.84 33.45 -3.81
C THR A 58 -1.95 32.60 -2.55
N ALA A 59 -2.69 33.07 -1.54
CA ALA A 59 -2.86 32.35 -0.27
C ALA A 59 -3.56 30.99 -0.47
N LEU A 60 -4.59 30.95 -1.32
CA LEU A 60 -5.29 29.71 -1.70
C LEU A 60 -4.35 28.73 -2.38
N ASN A 61 -3.51 29.17 -3.30
CA ASN A 61 -2.54 28.32 -3.97
C ASN A 61 -1.52 27.73 -2.99
N ILE A 62 -0.99 28.55 -2.08
CA ILE A 62 -0.05 28.09 -1.04
C ILE A 62 -0.72 27.03 -0.16
N TYR A 63 -1.93 27.31 0.34
CA TYR A 63 -2.70 26.36 1.13
C TYR A 63 -2.93 25.05 0.39
N ASN A 64 -3.37 25.11 -0.87
CA ASN A 64 -3.63 23.92 -1.67
C ASN A 64 -2.36 23.09 -1.94
N VAL A 65 -1.21 23.73 -2.14
CA VAL A 65 0.08 23.03 -2.30
C VAL A 65 0.44 22.28 -1.01
N GLN A 66 0.35 22.95 0.14
CA GLN A 66 0.65 22.33 1.43
C GLN A 66 -0.32 21.19 1.76
N PHE A 67 -1.62 21.40 1.49
CA PHE A 67 -2.65 20.39 1.65
C PHE A 67 -2.39 19.17 0.76
N THR A 68 -2.13 19.41 -0.54
CA THR A 68 -1.84 18.34 -1.50
C THR A 68 -0.59 17.55 -1.10
N TYR A 69 0.43 18.22 -0.59
CA TYR A 69 1.64 17.58 -0.07
C TYR A 69 1.32 16.66 1.12
N ALA A 70 0.57 17.14 2.12
CA ALA A 70 0.15 16.33 3.26
C ALA A 70 -0.68 15.10 2.83
N MET A 71 -1.63 15.29 1.90
CA MET A 71 -2.43 14.19 1.36
C MET A 71 -1.59 13.20 0.54
N SER A 72 -0.57 13.68 -0.18
CA SER A 72 0.35 12.81 -0.96
C SER A 72 1.17 11.91 -0.06
N ILE A 73 1.61 12.40 1.11
CA ILE A 73 2.30 11.58 2.12
C ILE A 73 1.34 10.51 2.65
N LEU A 74 0.11 10.92 3.01
CA LEU A 74 -0.90 10.02 3.57
C LEU A 74 -1.24 8.89 2.60
N PHE A 75 -1.64 9.23 1.38
CA PHE A 75 -2.00 8.24 0.37
C PHE A 75 -0.78 7.47 -0.14
N GLY A 76 0.38 8.11 -0.25
CA GLY A 76 1.62 7.46 -0.66
C GLY A 76 1.99 6.29 0.24
N GLY A 77 1.93 6.48 1.56
CA GLY A 77 2.19 5.39 2.51
C GLY A 77 1.13 4.29 2.47
N ILE A 78 -0.15 4.63 2.30
CA ILE A 78 -1.22 3.63 2.12
C ILE A 78 -0.99 2.79 0.87
N VAL A 79 -0.75 3.43 -0.29
CA VAL A 79 -0.56 2.74 -1.57
C VAL A 79 0.67 1.84 -1.54
N ILE A 80 1.82 2.37 -1.10
CA ILE A 80 3.07 1.59 -1.02
C ILE A 80 2.91 0.43 -0.03
N GLY A 81 2.29 0.68 1.12
CA GLY A 81 2.08 -0.36 2.12
C GLY A 81 1.16 -1.48 1.64
N LEU A 82 0.05 -1.16 0.96
CA LEU A 82 -0.84 -2.14 0.35
C LEU A 82 -0.15 -2.95 -0.75
N LEU A 83 0.75 -2.34 -1.55
CA LEU A 83 1.54 -3.07 -2.54
C LEU A 83 2.41 -4.14 -1.89
N PHE A 84 3.12 -3.80 -0.81
CA PHE A 84 3.95 -4.77 -0.08
C PHE A 84 3.13 -5.91 0.54
N ILE A 85 1.99 -5.60 1.14
CA ILE A 85 1.06 -6.61 1.68
C ILE A 85 0.53 -7.51 0.56
N GLY A 86 0.17 -6.91 -0.59
CA GLY A 86 -0.28 -7.64 -1.78
C GLY A 86 0.78 -8.62 -2.30
N PHE A 87 2.03 -8.16 -2.43
CA PHE A 87 3.14 -9.03 -2.84
C PHE A 87 3.41 -10.15 -1.83
N ALA A 88 3.35 -9.86 -0.53
CA ALA A 88 3.48 -10.88 0.50
C ALA A 88 2.43 -11.99 0.32
N ARG A 89 1.17 -11.60 0.06
CA ARG A 89 0.07 -12.54 -0.15
C ARG A 89 0.23 -13.37 -1.43
N ILE A 90 0.69 -12.77 -2.52
CA ILE A 90 0.98 -13.49 -3.76
C ILE A 90 2.06 -14.56 -3.53
N ILE A 91 3.13 -14.21 -2.82
CA ILE A 91 4.23 -15.15 -2.52
C ILE A 91 3.73 -16.32 -1.66
N GLU A 92 2.91 -16.04 -0.65
CA GLU A 92 2.30 -17.05 0.21
C GLU A 92 1.45 -18.04 -0.61
N LEU A 93 0.57 -17.53 -1.48
CA LEU A 93 -0.27 -18.35 -2.36
C LEU A 93 0.56 -19.21 -3.33
N LEU A 94 1.66 -18.67 -3.87
CA LEU A 94 2.56 -19.43 -4.75
C LEU A 94 3.27 -20.57 -4.02
N LYS A 95 3.63 -20.38 -2.74
CA LYS A 95 4.19 -21.46 -1.93
C LYS A 95 3.18 -22.54 -1.61
N GLU A 96 1.98 -22.15 -1.18
CA GLU A 96 0.89 -23.10 -0.92
C GLU A 96 0.56 -23.93 -2.16
N LYS A 97 0.62 -23.32 -3.35
CA LYS A 97 0.48 -24.04 -4.62
C LYS A 97 1.63 -25.02 -4.84
N ASN A 98 2.89 -24.58 -4.74
CA ASN A 98 4.05 -25.45 -4.94
C ASN A 98 4.08 -26.65 -3.97
N GLU A 99 3.68 -26.45 -2.72
CA GLU A 99 3.59 -27.54 -1.74
C GLU A 99 2.51 -28.56 -2.09
N ARG A 100 1.36 -28.10 -2.60
CA ARG A 100 0.29 -28.99 -3.09
C ARG A 100 0.73 -29.77 -4.31
N ASP A 101 1.38 -29.11 -5.26
CA ASP A 101 1.88 -29.75 -6.49
C ASP A 101 2.93 -30.82 -6.14
N TYR A 102 3.83 -30.52 -5.21
CA TYR A 102 4.83 -31.47 -4.71
C TYR A 102 4.19 -32.71 -4.04
N LYS A 103 3.21 -32.51 -3.15
CA LYS A 103 2.48 -33.61 -2.50
C LYS A 103 1.73 -34.48 -3.52
N THR A 104 1.14 -33.84 -4.53
CA THR A 104 0.42 -34.55 -5.60
C THR A 104 1.38 -35.40 -6.43
N ALA A 105 2.54 -34.86 -6.81
CA ALA A 105 3.58 -35.60 -7.53
C ALA A 105 4.10 -36.81 -6.72
N GLN A 106 4.31 -36.65 -5.41
CA GLN A 106 4.69 -37.76 -4.53
C GLN A 106 3.61 -38.85 -4.46
N LEU A 107 2.33 -38.47 -4.37
CA LEU A 107 1.23 -39.43 -4.33
C LEU A 107 1.13 -40.22 -5.63
N VAL A 108 1.24 -39.56 -6.79
CA VAL A 108 1.23 -40.22 -8.11
C VAL A 108 2.39 -41.20 -8.23
N SER A 109 3.61 -40.79 -7.87
CA SER A 109 4.79 -41.67 -7.89
C SER A 109 4.62 -42.91 -7.01
N ARG A 110 4.01 -42.75 -5.82
CA ARG A 110 3.77 -43.89 -4.92
C ARG A 110 2.72 -44.84 -5.49
N ILE A 111 1.67 -44.34 -6.13
CA ILE A 111 0.65 -45.16 -6.79
C ILE A 111 1.25 -45.94 -7.97
N ASP A 112 2.05 -45.29 -8.81
CA ASP A 112 2.72 -45.95 -9.95
C ASP A 112 3.65 -47.09 -9.50
N THR A 113 4.36 -46.87 -8.39
CA THR A 113 5.22 -47.90 -7.78
C THR A 113 4.41 -49.12 -7.36
N HIS A 114 3.31 -48.92 -6.64
CA HIS A 114 2.44 -50.02 -6.22
C HIS A 114 1.72 -50.73 -7.38
N LEU A 115 1.33 -50.00 -8.43
CA LEU A 115 0.74 -50.61 -9.62
C LEU A 115 1.74 -51.51 -10.35
N THR A 116 3.02 -51.12 -10.37
CA THR A 116 4.10 -51.92 -10.96
C THR A 116 4.32 -53.21 -10.17
N GLU A 117 4.41 -53.10 -8.83
CA GLU A 117 4.53 -54.26 -7.94
C GLU A 117 3.37 -55.26 -8.11
N LEU A 118 2.13 -54.77 -8.18
CA LEU A 118 0.95 -55.63 -8.40
C LEU A 118 0.95 -56.32 -9.76
N LYS A 119 1.48 -55.66 -10.79
CA LYS A 119 1.57 -56.23 -12.13
C LYS A 119 2.62 -57.35 -12.20
N ASP A 120 3.73 -57.20 -11.50
CA ASP A 120 4.77 -58.22 -11.41
C ASP A 120 4.29 -59.47 -10.64
N ILE A 121 3.44 -59.29 -9.62
CA ILE A 121 2.83 -60.40 -8.86
C ILE A 121 1.82 -61.19 -9.71
N ASN A 122 1.03 -60.53 -10.56
CA ASN A 122 0.02 -61.20 -11.40
C ASN A 122 0.59 -61.91 -12.65
N HIS A 123 1.88 -61.73 -12.94
CA HIS A 123 2.57 -62.37 -14.08
C HIS A 123 3.58 -63.47 -13.67
N SER A 124 3.68 -63.81 -12.38
CA SER A 124 4.30 -65.06 -11.87
C SER A 124 3.26 -66.14 -11.63
#